data_AF-A0A931WYA9-F1
#
_entry.id   AF-A0A931WYA9-F1
#
_cell.length_a   1.000
_cell.length_b   1.000
_cell.length_c   1.000
_cell.angle_alpha   90.00
_cell.angle_beta   90.00
_cell.angle_gamma   90.00
#
_symmetry.space_group_name_H-M   'P 1'
#
loop_
_entity.id
_entity.type
_entity.pdbx_description
1 polymer ?
#
loop_
_entity_poly.entity_id
_entity_poly.type
_entity_poly.pdbx_seq_one_letter_code
_entity_poly.pdbx_strand_id
1 'polypeptide(L)'
;MREQHPNSLEKVGVGLVCSVETYRGCNIELVKRQSGFNGLSTNKDGEVRKIEVKSMEKSFNWIAISGLIAIDKLFFERDYWIYFVLLPHNYVVMTKGLPFIKRQLSFSENPDFVASIQDWMKMTRRLTRGSGLKFLPKLQVKFPVSIDKLVEHLIEYPDDNTWHDSVIEIWDNKGSWNCLYVAPEKE
;
A
#
# COMPACT_ATOMS: atom_id res chain seq x y z
N MET A 1 -11.69 24.55 8.86
CA MET A 1 -11.14 23.23 9.25
C MET A 1 -9.65 23.40 9.51
N ARG A 2 -9.15 22.98 10.68
CA ARG A 2 -7.69 22.96 10.91
C ARG A 2 -7.11 21.84 10.06
N GLU A 3 -6.16 22.16 9.17
CA GLU A 3 -5.40 21.13 8.46
C GLU A 3 -4.75 20.20 9.49
N GLN A 4 -5.09 18.91 9.44
CA GLN A 4 -4.49 17.94 10.34
C GLN A 4 -3.03 17.74 9.94
N HIS A 5 -2.14 17.78 10.93
CA HIS A 5 -0.72 17.51 10.69
C HIS A 5 -0.56 16.10 10.07
N PRO A 6 0.30 15.89 9.05
CA PRO A 6 0.43 14.59 8.36
C PRO A 6 0.68 13.39 9.27
N ASN A 7 1.49 13.58 10.34
CA ASN A 7 1.73 12.55 11.36
C ASN A 7 0.45 12.12 12.11
N SER A 8 -0.54 13.00 12.23
CA SER A 8 -1.83 12.68 12.86
C SER A 8 -2.69 11.81 11.93
N LEU A 9 -2.69 12.11 10.64
CA LEU A 9 -3.39 11.32 9.61
C LEU A 9 -2.84 9.90 9.54
N GLU A 10 -1.51 9.76 9.55
CA GLU A 10 -0.85 8.45 9.56
C GLU A 10 -1.26 7.61 10.79
N LYS A 11 -1.30 8.21 11.99
CA LYS A 11 -1.72 7.51 13.21
C LYS A 11 -3.17 7.04 13.13
N VAL A 12 -4.08 7.87 12.62
CA VAL A 12 -5.49 7.49 12.44
C VAL A 12 -5.59 6.33 11.46
N GLY A 13 -4.89 6.38 10.34
CA GLY A 13 -4.89 5.30 9.36
C GLY A 13 -4.30 4.00 9.90
N VAL A 14 -3.18 4.05 10.62
CA VAL A 14 -2.60 2.87 11.28
C VAL A 14 -3.59 2.29 12.29
N GLY A 15 -4.29 3.12 13.06
CA GLY A 15 -5.34 2.68 13.97
C GLY A 15 -6.48 1.94 13.28
N LEU A 16 -6.98 2.47 12.15
CA LEU A 16 -8.01 1.81 11.33
C LEU A 16 -7.52 0.48 10.77
N VAL A 17 -6.29 0.42 10.26
CA VAL A 17 -5.68 -0.81 9.76
C VAL A 17 -5.53 -1.86 10.86
N CYS A 18 -5.07 -1.48 12.05
CA CYS A 18 -4.98 -2.41 13.19
C CYS A 18 -6.37 -2.95 13.57
N SER A 19 -7.37 -2.08 13.57
CA SER A 19 -8.75 -2.44 13.91
C SER A 19 -9.34 -3.44 12.90
N VAL A 20 -9.21 -3.20 11.59
CA VAL A 20 -9.74 -4.14 10.59
C VAL A 20 -8.97 -5.47 10.56
N GLU A 21 -7.65 -5.44 10.74
CA GLU A 21 -6.85 -6.68 10.83
C GLU A 21 -7.27 -7.53 12.04
N THR A 22 -7.46 -6.89 13.19
CA THR A 22 -7.94 -7.57 14.40
C THR A 22 -9.36 -8.10 14.21
N TYR A 23 -10.23 -7.34 13.57
CA TYR A 23 -11.60 -7.77 13.25
C TYR A 23 -11.61 -9.01 12.34
N ARG A 24 -10.69 -9.08 11.36
CA ARG A 24 -10.46 -10.25 10.51
C ARG A 24 -9.83 -11.44 11.26
N GLY A 25 -9.46 -11.25 12.53
CA GLY A 25 -8.84 -12.26 13.39
C GLY A 25 -7.34 -12.45 13.11
N CYS A 26 -6.67 -11.44 12.55
CA CYS A 26 -5.22 -11.40 12.42
C CYS A 26 -4.59 -10.79 13.67
N ASN A 27 -3.37 -11.20 14.00
CA ASN A 27 -2.53 -10.50 14.97
C ASN A 27 -1.69 -9.45 14.25
N ILE A 28 -1.64 -8.21 14.78
CA ILE A 28 -0.84 -7.13 14.20
C ILE A 28 0.20 -6.59 15.18
N GLU A 29 1.47 -6.58 14.75
CA GLU A 29 2.59 -6.03 15.51
C GLU A 29 3.13 -4.79 14.80
N LEU A 30 3.10 -3.64 15.46
CA LEU A 30 3.69 -2.40 14.94
C LEU A 30 5.22 -2.43 15.05
N VAL A 31 5.90 -2.08 13.96
CA VAL A 31 7.36 -2.11 13.91
C VAL A 31 7.96 -0.71 14.08
N LYS A 32 9.27 -0.65 14.35
CA LYS A 32 10.01 0.61 14.41
C LYS A 32 9.94 1.33 13.06
N ARG A 33 9.84 2.67 13.08
CA ARG A 33 9.74 3.52 11.87
C ARG A 33 10.84 3.29 10.81
N GLN A 34 12.01 2.80 11.21
CA GLN A 34 13.13 2.54 10.32
C GLN A 34 13.02 1.21 9.53
N SER A 35 12.02 0.38 9.86
CA SER A 35 11.80 -0.91 9.19
C SER A 35 11.30 -0.78 7.75
N GLY A 36 10.82 0.39 7.33
CA GLY A 36 10.34 0.64 5.97
C GLY A 36 8.89 0.18 5.70
N PHE A 37 8.14 -0.17 6.74
CA PHE A 37 6.70 -0.49 6.74
C PHE A 37 6.14 -0.21 8.15
N ASN A 38 4.82 -0.33 8.34
CA ASN A 38 4.15 0.07 9.58
C ASN A 38 3.94 -1.10 10.56
N GLY A 39 3.64 -2.31 10.07
CA GLY A 39 3.44 -3.48 10.94
C GLY A 39 3.48 -4.83 10.24
N LEU A 40 3.60 -5.89 11.03
CA LEU A 40 3.47 -7.29 10.62
C LEU A 40 2.06 -7.77 10.96
N SER A 41 1.32 -8.26 9.98
CA SER A 41 0.06 -8.97 10.20
C SER A 41 0.28 -10.46 10.04
N THR A 42 -0.17 -11.24 11.02
CA THR A 42 -0.16 -12.71 10.99
C THR A 42 -1.60 -13.20 10.95
N ASN A 43 -1.98 -13.95 9.90
CA ASN A 43 -3.32 -14.52 9.81
C ASN A 43 -3.45 -15.78 10.69
N LYS A 44 -4.65 -16.37 10.72
CA LYS A 44 -4.96 -17.55 11.53
C LYS A 44 -4.15 -18.79 11.14
N ASP A 45 -3.70 -18.85 9.89
CA ASP A 45 -2.90 -19.95 9.33
C ASP A 45 -1.39 -19.75 9.57
N GLY A 46 -0.99 -18.63 10.19
CA GLY A 46 0.39 -18.29 10.50
C GLY A 46 1.15 -17.60 9.37
N GLU A 47 0.50 -17.25 8.26
CA GLU A 47 1.12 -16.47 7.19
C GLU A 47 1.36 -15.03 7.64
N VAL A 48 2.57 -14.53 7.39
CA VAL A 48 3.00 -13.20 7.80
C VAL A 48 3.02 -12.27 6.59
N ARG A 49 2.46 -11.06 6.76
CA ARG A 49 2.42 -9.99 5.78
C ARG A 49 3.04 -8.72 6.36
N LYS A 50 3.86 -8.02 5.57
CA LYS A 50 4.38 -6.70 5.91
C LYS A 50 3.44 -5.63 5.38
N ILE A 51 2.86 -4.84 6.26
CA ILE A 51 1.86 -3.83 5.91
C ILE A 51 2.48 -2.43 5.97
N GLU A 52 2.48 -1.74 4.84
CA GLU A 52 2.67 -0.29 4.76
C GLU A 52 1.31 0.40 4.67
N VAL A 53 1.11 1.44 5.48
CA VAL A 53 -0.14 2.20 5.54
C VAL A 53 0.03 3.53 4.83
N LYS A 54 -0.92 3.85 3.95
CA LYS A 54 -1.01 5.13 3.22
C LYS A 54 -2.33 5.80 3.52
N SER A 55 -2.33 6.74 4.45
CA SER A 55 -3.51 7.53 4.81
C SER A 55 -3.71 8.70 3.85
N MET A 56 -4.92 8.87 3.36
CA MET A 56 -5.28 9.83 2.31
C MET A 56 -6.51 10.63 2.73
N GLU A 57 -6.42 11.96 2.63
CA GLU A 57 -7.52 12.89 2.93
C GLU A 57 -8.11 13.56 1.67
N LYS A 58 -7.25 14.03 0.75
CA LYS A 58 -7.66 14.87 -0.40
C LYS A 58 -6.90 14.63 -1.72
N SER A 59 -6.02 13.65 -1.79
CA SER A 59 -5.20 13.39 -3.00
C SER A 59 -5.00 11.90 -3.21
N PHE A 60 -6.05 11.24 -3.67
CA PHE A 60 -6.13 9.78 -3.81
C PHE A 60 -5.32 9.18 -4.97
N ASN A 61 -4.45 9.94 -5.62
CA ASN A 61 -3.66 9.47 -6.76
C ASN A 61 -2.14 9.62 -6.55
N TRP A 62 -1.70 9.93 -5.33
CA TRP A 62 -0.27 10.04 -5.03
C TRP A 62 0.10 9.26 -3.79
N ILE A 63 1.25 8.61 -3.86
CA ILE A 63 1.96 8.13 -2.67
C ILE A 63 3.40 8.59 -2.64
N ALA A 64 3.91 8.77 -1.43
CA ALA A 64 5.34 8.94 -1.20
C ALA A 64 5.90 7.66 -0.56
N ILE A 65 7.01 7.16 -1.10
CA ILE A 65 7.79 6.05 -0.54
C ILE A 65 9.15 6.61 -0.16
N SER A 66 9.48 6.55 1.12
CA SER A 66 10.65 7.24 1.67
C SER A 66 11.68 6.25 2.19
N GLY A 67 12.92 6.43 1.73
CA GLY A 67 14.06 5.62 2.15
C GLY A 67 14.28 4.39 1.29
N LEU A 68 15.54 3.98 1.18
CA LEU A 68 15.97 2.86 0.36
C LEU A 68 15.33 1.55 0.81
N ILE A 69 15.13 1.36 2.12
CA ILE A 69 14.54 0.14 2.69
C ILE A 69 13.08 0.00 2.24
N ALA A 70 12.25 1.04 2.34
CA ALA A 70 10.85 0.97 1.92
C ALA A 70 10.71 0.69 0.42
N ILE A 71 11.56 1.33 -0.40
CA ILE A 71 11.59 1.09 -1.85
C ILE A 71 12.05 -0.35 -2.12
N ASP A 72 13.07 -0.85 -1.42
CA ASP A 72 13.53 -2.24 -1.57
C ASP A 72 12.41 -3.23 -1.25
N LYS A 73 11.73 -3.03 -0.12
CA LYS A 73 10.61 -3.88 0.28
C LYS A 73 9.51 -3.91 -0.76
N LEU A 74 9.09 -2.75 -1.23
CA LEU A 74 8.04 -2.65 -2.23
C LEU A 74 8.38 -3.39 -3.54
N PHE A 75 9.62 -3.26 -4.03
CA PHE A 75 9.97 -3.77 -5.36
C PHE A 75 10.58 -5.19 -5.37
N PHE A 76 10.96 -5.73 -4.21
CA PHE A 76 11.70 -6.99 -4.13
C PHE A 76 11.17 -8.00 -3.10
N GLU A 77 10.31 -7.61 -2.15
CA GLU A 77 9.68 -8.54 -1.21
C GLU A 77 8.27 -8.97 -1.68
N ARG A 78 7.96 -10.27 -1.58
CA ARG A 78 6.69 -10.84 -2.07
C ARG A 78 5.52 -10.66 -1.10
N ASP A 79 5.81 -10.60 0.20
CA ASP A 79 4.87 -10.50 1.31
C ASP A 79 4.62 -9.03 1.72
N TYR A 80 4.91 -8.08 0.81
CA TYR A 80 4.72 -6.66 1.04
C TYR A 80 3.36 -6.18 0.55
N TRP A 81 2.61 -5.54 1.44
CA TRP A 81 1.26 -5.04 1.19
C TRP A 81 1.18 -3.54 1.45
N ILE A 82 0.35 -2.85 0.66
CA ILE A 82 0.04 -1.43 0.86
C ILE A 82 -1.44 -1.32 1.18
N TYR A 83 -1.75 -0.79 2.36
CA TYR A 83 -3.10 -0.54 2.82
C TYR A 83 -3.38 0.94 2.67
N PHE A 84 -4.28 1.30 1.76
CA PHE A 84 -4.71 2.67 1.59
C PHE A 84 -5.89 2.96 2.51
N VAL A 85 -5.79 4.02 3.30
CA VAL A 85 -6.87 4.45 4.17
C VAL A 85 -7.44 5.76 3.66
N LEU A 86 -8.67 5.70 3.14
CA LEU A 86 -9.36 6.85 2.57
C LEU A 86 -10.20 7.45 3.70
N LEU A 87 -9.59 8.40 4.43
CA LEU A 87 -10.13 8.92 5.68
C LEU A 87 -11.53 9.55 5.55
N PRO A 88 -11.88 10.29 4.47
CA PRO A 88 -13.23 10.84 4.34
C PRO A 88 -14.33 9.79 4.28
N HIS A 89 -14.00 8.56 3.90
CA HIS A 89 -14.94 7.46 3.72
C HIS A 89 -14.80 6.36 4.78
N ASN A 90 -13.77 6.43 5.62
CA ASN A 90 -13.34 5.34 6.52
C ASN A 90 -13.14 4.01 5.78
N TYR A 91 -12.60 4.06 4.56
CA TYR A 91 -12.28 2.86 3.79
C TYR A 91 -10.86 2.40 4.05
N VAL A 92 -10.66 1.09 4.09
CA VAL A 92 -9.35 0.43 4.04
C VAL A 92 -9.29 -0.44 2.80
N VAL A 93 -8.42 -0.07 1.85
CA VAL A 93 -8.17 -0.81 0.61
C VAL A 93 -6.89 -1.60 0.78
N MET A 94 -7.00 -2.93 0.79
CA MET A 94 -5.90 -3.84 1.03
C MET A 94 -5.32 -4.33 -0.30
N THR A 95 -4.07 -3.99 -0.57
CA THR A 95 -3.43 -4.32 -1.86
C THR A 95 -2.11 -5.07 -1.67
N LYS A 96 -1.80 -5.96 -2.62
CA LYS A 96 -0.45 -6.53 -2.76
C LYS A 96 0.45 -5.45 -3.36
N GLY A 97 1.56 -5.11 -2.70
CA GLY A 97 2.36 -3.93 -3.02
C GLY A 97 2.82 -3.84 -4.48
N LEU A 98 3.78 -4.68 -4.90
CA LEU A 98 4.30 -4.64 -6.27
C LEU A 98 3.22 -4.92 -7.35
N PRO A 99 2.34 -5.93 -7.20
CA PRO A 99 1.27 -6.16 -8.17
C PRO A 99 0.38 -4.94 -8.37
N PHE A 100 0.01 -4.24 -7.30
CA PHE A 100 -0.77 -3.03 -7.37
C PHE A 100 -0.06 -1.89 -8.09
N ILE A 101 1.21 -1.63 -7.77
CA ILE A 101 2.00 -0.59 -8.43
C ILE A 101 2.15 -0.91 -9.93
N LYS A 102 2.44 -2.16 -10.29
CA LYS A 102 2.52 -2.58 -11.70
C LYS A 102 1.20 -2.38 -12.42
N ARG A 103 0.08 -2.78 -11.81
CA ARG A 103 -1.25 -2.61 -12.41
C ARG A 103 -1.59 -1.14 -12.61
N GLN A 104 -1.44 -0.30 -11.58
CA GLN A 104 -1.65 1.14 -11.68
C GLN A 104 -0.84 1.77 -12.82
N LEU A 105 0.45 1.45 -12.90
CA LEU A 105 1.34 2.04 -13.90
C LEU A 105 1.17 1.44 -15.30
N SER A 106 0.53 0.29 -15.45
CA SER A 106 0.18 -0.27 -16.76
C SER A 106 -0.83 0.59 -17.53
N PHE A 107 -1.56 1.47 -16.83
CA PHE A 107 -2.45 2.48 -17.43
C PHE A 107 -1.72 3.78 -17.80
N SER A 108 -0.39 3.84 -17.65
CA SER A 108 0.43 4.98 -18.04
C SER A 108 1.13 4.74 -19.38
N GLU A 109 1.59 5.81 -20.02
CA GLU A 109 2.36 5.74 -21.28
C GLU A 109 3.81 5.27 -21.11
N ASN A 110 4.24 4.90 -19.88
CA ASN A 110 5.60 4.49 -19.58
C ASN A 110 5.68 3.02 -19.10
N PRO A 111 5.73 2.05 -20.03
CA PRO A 111 5.74 0.62 -19.70
C PRO A 111 7.00 0.17 -18.95
N ASP A 112 8.13 0.87 -19.14
CA ASP A 112 9.44 0.48 -18.59
C ASP A 112 9.75 1.08 -17.22
N PHE A 113 8.82 1.83 -16.63
CA PHE A 113 9.03 2.55 -15.37
C PHE A 113 9.51 1.63 -14.23
N VAL A 114 8.86 0.47 -14.06
CA VAL A 114 9.18 -0.45 -12.96
C VAL A 114 10.57 -1.05 -13.13
N ALA A 115 10.93 -1.45 -14.36
CA ALA A 115 12.27 -1.95 -14.67
C ALA A 115 13.34 -0.87 -14.41
N SER A 116 13.07 0.36 -14.84
CA SER A 116 13.95 1.51 -14.63
C SER A 116 14.21 1.80 -13.16
N ILE A 117 13.18 1.72 -12.30
CA ILE A 117 13.36 1.88 -10.85
C ILE A 117 14.18 0.73 -10.25
N GLN A 118 13.91 -0.51 -10.65
CA GLN A 118 14.65 -1.66 -10.15
C GLN A 118 16.14 -1.56 -10.50
N ASP A 119 16.48 -1.12 -11.71
CA ASP A 119 17.87 -0.95 -12.13
C ASP A 119 18.55 0.23 -11.42
N TRP A 120 17.84 1.34 -11.24
CA TRP A 120 18.31 2.45 -10.42
C TRP A 120 18.59 2.01 -8.96
N MET A 121 17.74 1.15 -8.38
CA MET A 121 17.93 0.59 -7.05
C MET A 121 19.16 -0.33 -6.96
N LYS A 122 19.44 -1.13 -8.00
CA LYS A 122 20.66 -1.95 -8.06
C LYS A 122 21.90 -1.08 -8.12
N MET A 123 21.87 -0.02 -8.93
CA MET A 123 22.99 0.92 -9.09
C MET A 123 23.30 1.68 -7.79
N THR A 124 22.28 2.22 -7.12
CA THR A 124 22.44 2.97 -5.86
C THR A 124 23.02 2.10 -4.74
N ARG A 125 22.63 0.81 -4.66
CA ARG A 125 23.26 -0.15 -3.72
C ARG A 125 24.74 -0.36 -4.00
N ARG A 126 25.12 -0.51 -5.28
CA ARG A 126 26.52 -0.69 -5.68
C ARG A 126 27.36 0.51 -5.26
N LEU A 127 26.87 1.73 -5.51
CA LEU A 127 27.56 2.96 -5.13
C LEU A 127 27.71 3.08 -3.60
N THR A 128 26.65 2.82 -2.84
CA THR A 128 26.64 2.91 -1.37
C THR A 128 27.70 2.02 -0.73
N ARG A 129 27.85 0.77 -1.20
CA ARG A 129 28.81 -0.21 -0.63
C ARG A 129 30.28 0.19 -0.84
N GLY A 130 30.60 0.90 -1.92
CA GLY A 130 31.98 1.19 -2.32
C GLY A 130 32.50 2.58 -1.97
N SER A 131 31.66 3.50 -1.48
CA SER A 131 31.99 4.94 -1.42
C SER A 131 31.74 5.61 -0.08
N GLY A 132 31.13 4.93 0.90
CA GLY A 132 30.69 5.55 2.16
C GLY A 132 29.53 6.55 2.00
N LEU A 133 28.99 6.72 0.78
CA LEU A 133 27.87 7.61 0.51
C LEU A 133 26.57 7.07 1.12
N LYS A 134 25.78 7.97 1.73
CA LYS A 134 24.44 7.65 2.24
C LYS A 134 23.37 8.22 1.31
N PHE A 135 22.71 7.35 0.55
CA PHE A 135 21.57 7.72 -0.28
C PHE A 135 20.26 7.76 0.53
N LEU A 136 19.52 8.86 0.41
CA LEU A 136 18.21 9.05 1.06
C LEU A 136 17.13 9.30 0.00
N PRO A 137 16.74 8.27 -0.77
CA PRO A 137 15.77 8.43 -1.82
C PRO A 137 14.36 8.68 -1.28
N LYS A 138 13.59 9.50 -1.99
CA LYS A 138 12.15 9.65 -1.81
C LYS A 138 11.49 9.58 -3.18
N LEU A 139 10.64 8.58 -3.38
CA LEU A 139 9.83 8.44 -4.59
C LEU A 139 8.45 9.02 -4.36
N GLN A 140 7.96 9.80 -5.33
CA GLN A 140 6.56 10.17 -5.41
C GLN A 140 5.96 9.47 -6.62
N VAL A 141 5.01 8.56 -6.38
CA VAL A 141 4.37 7.79 -7.44
C VAL A 141 2.99 8.37 -7.67
N LYS A 142 2.72 8.80 -8.90
CA LYS A 142 1.39 9.19 -9.36
C LYS A 142 0.68 7.98 -9.93
N PHE A 143 -0.54 7.73 -9.48
CA PHE A 143 -1.42 6.73 -10.02
C PHE A 143 -2.26 7.31 -11.16
N PRO A 144 -2.33 6.63 -12.32
CA PRO A 144 -3.26 6.99 -13.39
C PRO A 144 -4.73 6.90 -12.95
N VAL A 145 -5.08 5.90 -12.14
CA VAL A 145 -6.42 5.74 -11.56
C VAL A 145 -6.35 6.12 -10.07
N SER A 146 -7.13 7.11 -9.65
CA SER A 146 -7.20 7.49 -8.24
C SER A 146 -7.86 6.39 -7.40
N ILE A 147 -7.40 6.20 -6.16
CA ILE A 147 -7.84 5.09 -5.29
C ILE A 147 -9.34 5.18 -4.99
N ASP A 148 -9.89 6.38 -4.82
CA ASP A 148 -11.33 6.60 -4.63
C ASP A 148 -12.16 6.09 -5.82
N LYS A 149 -11.78 6.46 -7.05
CA LYS A 149 -12.44 5.97 -8.27
C LYS A 149 -12.28 4.47 -8.46
N LEU A 150 -11.11 3.92 -8.10
CA LEU A 150 -10.89 2.48 -8.12
C LEU A 150 -11.84 1.76 -7.15
N VAL A 151 -12.04 2.32 -5.95
CA VAL A 151 -12.96 1.76 -4.97
C VAL A 151 -14.40 1.81 -5.49
N GLU A 152 -14.85 2.95 -6.03
CA GLU A 152 -16.18 3.08 -6.64
C GLU A 152 -16.40 2.00 -7.72
N HIS A 153 -15.43 1.86 -8.63
CA HIS A 153 -15.47 0.87 -9.72
C HIS A 153 -15.55 -0.57 -9.20
N LEU A 154 -14.71 -0.96 -8.23
CA LEU A 154 -14.69 -2.34 -7.74
C LEU A 154 -15.91 -2.71 -6.89
N ILE A 155 -16.58 -1.72 -6.27
CA ILE A 155 -17.85 -1.94 -5.59
C ILE A 155 -18.98 -2.12 -6.60
N GLU A 156 -18.98 -1.33 -7.68
CA GLU A 156 -20.00 -1.41 -8.74
C GLU A 156 -19.83 -2.66 -9.63
N TYR A 157 -18.59 -3.05 -9.90
CA TYR A 157 -18.20 -4.16 -10.78
C TYR A 157 -17.27 -5.15 -10.05
N PRO A 158 -17.76 -5.90 -9.06
CA PRO A 158 -16.94 -6.79 -8.23
C PRO A 158 -16.29 -7.94 -9.02
N ASP A 159 -16.85 -8.32 -10.16
CA ASP A 159 -16.33 -9.39 -11.03
C ASP A 159 -15.20 -8.91 -11.96
N ASP A 160 -14.75 -7.65 -11.85
CA ASP A 160 -13.63 -7.14 -12.65
C ASP A 160 -12.30 -7.79 -12.24
N ASN A 161 -11.92 -8.80 -13.02
CA ASN A 161 -10.68 -9.54 -12.86
C ASN A 161 -9.40 -8.73 -13.19
N THR A 162 -9.52 -7.51 -13.69
CA THR A 162 -8.37 -6.64 -13.98
C THR A 162 -7.51 -6.42 -12.73
N TRP A 163 -8.16 -6.27 -11.57
CA TRP A 163 -7.52 -5.92 -10.30
C TRP A 163 -7.31 -7.10 -9.35
N HIS A 164 -7.83 -8.28 -9.69
CA HIS A 164 -7.82 -9.50 -8.87
C HIS A 164 -6.45 -9.79 -8.21
N ASP A 165 -5.35 -9.74 -8.97
CA ASP A 165 -4.01 -10.04 -8.46
C ASP A 165 -3.39 -8.91 -7.62
N SER A 166 -4.10 -7.79 -7.43
CA SER A 166 -3.56 -6.55 -6.86
C SER A 166 -4.35 -5.97 -5.70
N VAL A 167 -5.68 -5.83 -5.83
CA VAL A 167 -6.58 -5.39 -4.76
C VAL A 167 -7.25 -6.64 -4.22
N ILE A 168 -7.11 -6.90 -2.93
CA ILE A 168 -7.59 -8.15 -2.32
C ILE A 168 -8.91 -7.94 -1.63
N GLU A 169 -9.02 -6.88 -0.82
CA GLU A 169 -10.22 -6.57 -0.06
C GLU A 169 -10.41 -5.05 0.06
N ILE A 170 -11.67 -4.61 0.12
CA ILE A 170 -12.04 -3.24 0.50
C ILE A 170 -13.02 -3.33 1.66
N TRP A 171 -12.70 -2.64 2.75
CA TRP A 171 -13.51 -2.61 3.97
C TRP A 171 -13.97 -1.19 4.29
N ASP A 172 -15.18 -1.06 4.83
CA ASP A 172 -15.66 0.18 5.43
C ASP A 172 -15.91 0.05 6.93
N ASN A 173 -15.84 1.20 7.61
CA ASN A 173 -16.27 1.30 9.00
C ASN A 173 -17.23 2.48 9.18
N LYS A 174 -18.54 2.16 9.21
CA LYS A 174 -19.64 3.10 9.51
C LYS A 174 -20.37 2.72 10.80
N GLY A 175 -19.65 2.15 11.77
CA GLY A 175 -20.17 1.66 13.05
C GLY A 175 -19.81 0.20 13.29
N SER A 176 -19.68 -0.58 12.23
CA SER A 176 -19.10 -1.92 12.19
C SER A 176 -18.23 -2.07 10.94
N TRP A 177 -17.33 -3.05 10.95
CA TRP A 177 -16.54 -3.42 9.77
C TRP A 177 -17.39 -4.24 8.80
N ASN A 178 -17.56 -3.74 7.57
CA ASN A 178 -18.18 -4.50 6.49
C ASN A 178 -17.22 -4.64 5.32
N CYS A 179 -17.20 -5.83 4.72
CA CYS A 179 -16.42 -6.07 3.51
C CYS A 179 -17.26 -5.63 2.32
N LEU A 180 -16.79 -4.62 1.58
CA LEU A 180 -17.46 -4.09 0.39
C LEU A 180 -17.01 -4.78 -0.90
N TYR A 181 -15.81 -5.35 -0.89
CA TYR A 181 -15.22 -6.05 -2.04
C TYR A 181 -14.23 -7.10 -1.55
N VAL A 182 -14.24 -8.27 -2.19
CA VAL A 182 -13.24 -9.32 -2.09
C VAL A 182 -12.87 -9.73 -3.51
N ALA A 183 -11.57 -9.87 -3.80
CA ALA A 183 -11.13 -10.36 -5.09
C ALA A 183 -11.73 -11.75 -5.36
N PRO A 184 -12.34 -11.98 -6.54
CA PRO A 184 -12.93 -13.27 -6.90
C PRO A 184 -11.87 -14.37 -6.90
N GLU A 185 -12.19 -15.63 -6.60
CA GLU A 185 -11.18 -16.71 -6.67
C GLU A 185 -10.75 -16.98 -8.13
N LYS A 186 -9.49 -17.41 -8.35
CA LYS A 186 -9.08 -17.89 -9.68
C LYS A 186 -9.72 -19.25 -9.92
N GLU A 187 -10.48 -19.38 -11.00
CA GLU A 187 -10.89 -20.68 -11.56
C GLU A 187 -9.68 -21.57 -11.89
#